data_AF-A0A0F9B478-F1
#
_entry.id   AF-A0A0F9B478-F1
#
_cell.length_a   1.000
_cell.length_b   1.000
_cell.length_c   1.000
_cell.angle_alpha   90.00
_cell.angle_beta   90.00
_cell.angle_gamma   90.00
#
_symmetry.space_group_name_H-M   'P 1'
#
loop_
_entity.id
_entity.type
_entity.pdbx_description
1 polymer ?
#
loop_
_entity_poly.entity_id
_entity_poly.type
_entity_poly.pdbx_seq_one_letter_code
_entity_poly.pdbx_strand_id
1 'polypeptide(L)'
;PDTELLREMALVPLDGQAKARLKAMLAELELLPAEVVAFADNIRGFGRPSLAQIIAEAGDLSNYEGPAKLWSRMGLGLAIDGSTRYEGRSPRRRSVMHVIGTNFLRAGGPYKELYDERKAYEQTKPSCGKKLKKADGSEGGICKTPGAECCKPGHIHNRTLRYVEKRLLRDLWRVWRQS
;
A
#
# COMPACT_ATOMS: atom_id res chain seq x y z
N PRO A 1 -19.39 7.77 32.91
CA PRO A 1 -18.46 8.44 31.96
C PRO A 1 -18.68 9.94 32.00
N ASP A 2 -17.63 10.70 32.23
CA ASP A 2 -17.69 12.16 32.35
C ASP A 2 -18.11 12.76 31.00
N THR A 3 -19.32 13.32 30.96
CA THR A 3 -19.96 13.87 29.76
C THR A 3 -19.21 15.09 29.21
N GLU A 4 -18.45 15.78 30.07
CA GLU A 4 -17.67 16.96 29.69
C GLU A 4 -16.40 16.54 28.92
N LEU A 5 -15.69 15.53 29.41
CA LEU A 5 -14.54 14.93 28.74
C LEU A 5 -14.91 14.37 27.35
N LEU A 6 -16.06 13.69 27.24
CA LEU A 6 -16.55 13.17 25.96
C LEU A 6 -16.86 14.28 24.96
N ARG A 7 -17.37 15.43 25.42
CA ARG A 7 -17.67 16.59 24.57
C ARG A 7 -16.39 17.24 24.05
N GLU A 8 -15.38 17.39 24.90
CA GLU A 8 -14.08 17.92 24.48
C GLU A 8 -13.42 17.02 23.45
N MET A 9 -13.40 15.70 23.68
CA MET A 9 -12.87 14.72 22.73
C MET A 9 -13.58 14.76 21.37
N ALA A 10 -14.91 14.98 21.36
CA ALA A 10 -15.70 15.07 20.14
C ALA A 10 -15.38 16.31 19.29
N LEU A 11 -14.85 17.37 19.90
CA LEU A 11 -14.50 18.63 19.21
C LEU A 11 -13.05 18.64 18.69
N VAL A 12 -12.22 17.66 19.04
CA VAL A 12 -10.85 17.57 18.53
C VAL A 12 -10.87 17.32 17.02
N PRO A 13 -10.21 18.15 16.20
CA PRO A 13 -10.11 17.92 14.76
C PRO A 13 -9.56 16.53 14.43
N LEU A 14 -10.08 15.91 13.36
CA LEU A 14 -9.67 14.56 12.95
C LEU A 14 -8.16 14.43 12.75
N ASP A 15 -7.50 15.47 12.25
CA ASP A 15 -6.04 15.49 12.08
C ASP A 15 -5.29 15.41 13.41
N GLY A 16 -5.81 16.10 14.44
CA GLY A 16 -5.29 16.00 15.81
C GLY A 16 -5.43 14.60 16.37
N GLN A 17 -6.59 13.97 16.15
CA GLN A 17 -6.83 12.58 16.57
C GLN A 17 -5.92 11.61 15.81
N ALA A 18 -5.73 11.79 14.50
CA ALA A 18 -4.86 10.95 13.67
C ALA A 18 -3.40 11.05 14.11
N LYS A 19 -2.93 12.27 14.41
CA LYS A 19 -1.57 12.50 14.93
C LYS A 19 -1.36 11.86 16.30
N ALA A 20 -2.32 11.99 17.21
CA ALA A 20 -2.26 11.37 18.53
C ALA A 20 -2.21 9.84 18.42
N ARG A 21 -3.04 9.25 17.55
CA ARG A 21 -3.03 7.80 17.28
C ARG A 21 -1.70 7.35 16.70
N LEU A 22 -1.16 8.07 15.71
CA LEU A 22 0.14 7.73 15.14
C LEU A 22 1.25 7.79 16.21
N LYS A 23 1.23 8.78 17.10
CA LYS A 23 2.18 8.87 18.21
C LYS A 23 2.09 7.66 19.14
N ALA A 24 0.88 7.23 19.50
CA ALA A 24 0.67 6.04 20.32
C ALA A 24 1.20 4.78 19.62
N MET A 25 0.87 4.60 18.34
CA MET A 25 1.34 3.47 17.55
C MET A 25 2.86 3.43 17.39
N LEU A 26 3.53 4.58 17.35
CA LEU A 26 5.00 4.65 17.31
C LEU A 26 5.63 4.16 18.61
N ALA A 27 5.00 4.45 19.76
CA ALA A 27 5.48 3.94 21.05
C ALA A 27 5.31 2.42 21.16
N GLU A 28 4.23 1.88 20.58
CA GLU A 28 3.98 0.42 20.54
C GLU A 28 5.00 -0.35 19.69
N LEU A 29 5.72 0.31 18.77
CA LEU A 29 6.78 -0.35 17.98
C LEU A 29 7.94 -0.83 18.85
N GLU A 30 8.16 -0.23 20.02
CA GLU A 30 9.20 -0.66 20.97
C GLU A 30 8.91 -2.04 21.58
N LEU A 31 7.67 -2.54 21.43
CA LEU A 31 7.27 -3.88 21.85
C LEU A 31 7.49 -4.95 20.77
N LEU A 32 7.89 -4.54 19.57
CA LEU A 32 8.13 -5.46 18.46
C LEU A 32 9.57 -5.98 18.46
N PRO A 33 9.81 -7.12 17.79
CA PRO A 33 11.18 -7.59 17.59
C PRO A 33 12.06 -6.52 16.92
N ALA A 34 13.31 -6.41 17.39
CA ALA A 34 14.23 -5.36 16.95
C ALA A 34 14.49 -5.42 15.43
N GLU A 35 14.48 -6.61 14.84
CA GLU A 35 14.69 -6.87 13.42
C GLU A 35 13.56 -6.28 12.56
N VAL A 36 12.32 -6.31 13.07
CA VAL A 36 11.15 -5.73 12.40
C VAL A 36 11.26 -4.20 12.38
N VAL A 37 11.66 -3.60 13.50
CA VAL A 37 11.87 -2.15 13.59
C VAL A 37 13.07 -1.72 12.74
N ALA A 38 14.17 -2.45 12.82
CA ALA A 38 15.37 -2.21 12.02
C ALA A 38 15.11 -2.33 10.52
N PHE A 39 14.22 -3.22 10.09
CA PHE A 39 13.80 -3.28 8.69
C PHE A 39 13.20 -1.95 8.22
N ALA A 40 12.37 -1.30 9.06
CA ALA A 40 11.81 0.00 8.71
C ALA A 40 12.85 1.11 8.67
N ASP A 41 13.79 1.13 9.62
CA ASP A 41 14.82 2.16 9.73
C ASP A 41 15.85 2.11 8.58
N ASN A 42 16.07 0.91 8.01
CA ASN A 42 17.09 0.71 6.96
C ASN A 42 16.56 0.88 5.52
N ILE A 43 15.27 1.12 5.31
CA ILE A 43 14.70 1.25 3.97
C ILE A 43 14.41 2.71 3.66
N ARG A 44 15.21 3.31 2.78
CA ARG A 44 14.97 4.67 2.30
C ARG A 44 13.56 4.82 1.69
N GLY A 45 12.79 5.80 2.19
CA GLY A 45 11.41 6.04 1.77
C GLY A 45 10.36 5.21 2.52
N PHE A 46 10.77 4.34 3.43
CA PHE A 46 9.94 3.66 4.42
C PHE A 46 10.51 3.95 5.81
N GLY A 47 9.66 3.91 6.84
CA GLY A 47 10.11 4.25 8.19
C GLY A 47 9.04 3.89 9.20
N ARG A 48 9.38 4.09 10.48
CA ARG A 48 8.50 3.74 11.61
C ARG A 48 7.04 4.20 11.46
N PRO A 49 6.72 5.42 10.96
CA PRO A 49 5.32 5.81 10.74
C PRO A 49 4.58 4.96 9.70
N SER A 50 5.26 4.50 8.65
CA SER A 50 4.70 3.63 7.63
C SER A 50 4.57 2.19 8.14
N LEU A 51 5.56 1.70 8.89
CA LEU A 51 5.50 0.41 9.58
C LEU A 51 4.30 0.36 10.54
N ALA A 52 4.18 1.35 11.41
CA ALA A 52 3.08 1.48 12.36
C ALA A 52 1.72 1.42 11.66
N GLN A 53 1.53 2.15 10.56
CA GLN A 53 0.28 2.12 9.79
C GLN A 53 -0.03 0.73 9.20
N ILE A 54 0.98 0.00 8.72
CA ILE A 54 0.77 -1.37 8.24
C ILE A 54 0.29 -2.26 9.39
N ILE A 55 0.95 -2.18 10.54
CA ILE A 55 0.63 -3.00 11.72
C ILE A 55 -0.76 -2.65 12.27
N ALA A 56 -1.12 -1.37 12.37
CA ALA A 56 -2.46 -1.00 12.82
C ALA A 56 -3.58 -1.48 11.88
N GLU A 57 -3.30 -1.62 10.58
CA GLU A 57 -4.29 -2.12 9.61
C GLU A 57 -4.34 -3.65 9.53
N ALA A 58 -3.19 -4.31 9.68
CA ALA A 58 -3.01 -5.74 9.47
C ALA A 58 -2.97 -6.56 10.78
N GLY A 59 -2.65 -5.95 11.91
CA GLY A 59 -2.35 -6.64 13.16
C GLY A 59 -1.03 -7.41 13.09
N ASP A 60 -0.93 -8.45 13.92
CA ASP A 60 0.20 -9.38 13.93
C ASP A 60 0.29 -10.14 12.58
N LEU A 61 1.44 -9.99 11.92
CA LEU A 61 1.68 -10.55 10.60
C LEU A 61 1.89 -12.07 10.61
N SER A 62 2.13 -12.67 11.78
CA SER A 62 2.25 -14.12 11.96
C SER A 62 0.95 -14.86 11.63
N ASN A 63 -0.20 -14.18 11.77
CA ASN A 63 -1.54 -14.70 11.47
C ASN A 63 -1.80 -14.92 9.97
N TYR A 64 -0.93 -14.41 9.10
CA TYR A 64 -1.05 -14.61 7.66
C TYR A 64 -0.17 -15.78 7.24
N GLU A 65 -0.81 -16.87 6.77
CA GLU A 65 -0.13 -18.07 6.23
C GLU A 65 0.92 -17.73 5.16
N GLY A 66 0.66 -16.68 4.38
CA GLY A 66 1.60 -16.20 3.39
C GLY A 66 1.34 -14.75 3.00
N PRO A 67 2.30 -14.14 2.28
CA PRO A 67 2.26 -12.73 1.90
C PRO A 67 1.04 -12.40 1.04
N ALA A 68 0.49 -13.36 0.29
CA ALA A 68 -0.70 -13.16 -0.54
C ALA A 68 -1.94 -12.78 0.30
N LYS A 69 -2.11 -13.38 1.49
CA LYS A 69 -3.21 -13.04 2.39
C LYS A 69 -3.04 -11.62 2.96
N LEU A 70 -1.81 -11.24 3.30
CA LEU A 70 -1.48 -9.87 3.72
C LEU A 70 -1.72 -8.85 2.58
N TRP A 71 -1.37 -9.18 1.33
CA TRP A 71 -1.69 -8.33 0.19
C TRP A 71 -3.19 -8.11 0.04
N SER A 72 -4.00 -9.16 0.18
CA SER A 72 -5.47 -9.05 0.14
C SER A 72 -6.00 -8.15 1.25
N ARG A 73 -5.50 -8.33 2.50
CA ARG A 73 -5.82 -7.46 3.64
C ARG A 73 -5.53 -5.99 3.33
N MET A 74 -4.37 -5.71 2.74
CA MET A 74 -3.91 -4.35 2.43
C MET A 74 -4.47 -3.78 1.10
N GLY A 75 -5.45 -4.46 0.48
CA GLY A 75 -6.13 -3.99 -0.73
C GLY A 75 -5.34 -4.14 -2.03
N LEU A 76 -4.29 -4.98 -2.01
CA LEU A 76 -3.39 -5.31 -3.11
C LEU A 76 -3.65 -6.69 -3.72
N GLY A 77 -4.51 -7.51 -3.12
CA GLY A 77 -4.99 -8.79 -3.66
C GLY A 77 -5.74 -8.65 -4.98
N LEU A 78 -5.94 -9.76 -5.68
CA LEU A 78 -6.78 -9.83 -6.89
C LEU A 78 -7.90 -10.83 -6.63
N ALA A 79 -9.04 -10.63 -7.27
CA ALA A 79 -10.06 -11.68 -7.34
C ALA A 79 -9.58 -12.84 -8.24
N ILE A 80 -10.33 -13.94 -8.23
CA ILE A 80 -10.06 -15.14 -9.02
C ILE A 80 -9.94 -14.81 -10.51
N ASP A 81 -10.76 -13.88 -10.99
CA ASP A 81 -10.75 -13.36 -12.37
C ASP A 81 -9.58 -12.38 -12.67
N GLY A 82 -8.67 -12.18 -11.72
CA GLY A 82 -7.57 -11.23 -11.82
C GLY A 82 -7.99 -9.76 -11.67
N SER A 83 -9.25 -9.48 -11.33
CA SER A 83 -9.73 -8.12 -11.14
C SER A 83 -9.24 -7.52 -9.82
N THR A 84 -9.20 -6.19 -9.78
CA THR A 84 -8.80 -5.42 -8.58
C THR A 84 -10.01 -5.01 -7.75
N ARG A 85 -11.20 -5.47 -8.12
CA ARG A 85 -12.48 -5.14 -7.48
C ARG A 85 -13.04 -6.45 -6.97
N TYR A 86 -13.05 -6.60 -5.67
CA TYR A 86 -13.51 -7.81 -5.01
C TYR A 86 -14.10 -7.43 -3.65
N GLU A 87 -15.01 -8.28 -3.17
CA GLU A 87 -15.65 -8.10 -1.87
C GLU A 87 -14.61 -8.14 -0.74
N GLY A 88 -14.75 -7.25 0.25
CA GLY A 88 -13.79 -7.11 1.35
C GLY A 88 -12.51 -6.32 1.01
N ARG A 89 -12.34 -5.82 -0.22
CA ARG A 89 -11.25 -4.89 -0.53
C ARG A 89 -11.43 -3.56 0.20
N SER A 90 -10.46 -3.16 1.03
CA SER A 90 -10.47 -1.86 1.72
C SER A 90 -9.83 -0.75 0.88
N PRO A 91 -10.57 0.30 0.46
CA PRO A 91 -10.00 1.48 -0.21
C PRO A 91 -9.02 2.24 0.68
N ARG A 92 -9.30 2.30 1.99
CA ARG A 92 -8.45 2.96 2.99
C ARG A 92 -7.06 2.31 3.06
N ARG A 93 -7.00 0.99 3.22
CA ARG A 93 -5.71 0.25 3.27
C ARG A 93 -4.96 0.33 1.96
N ARG A 94 -5.67 0.31 0.83
CA ARG A 94 -5.06 0.56 -0.47
C ARG A 94 -4.40 1.94 -0.52
N SER A 95 -5.06 2.97 0.01
CA SER A 95 -4.52 4.33 0.05
C SER A 95 -3.24 4.41 0.87
N VAL A 96 -3.21 3.77 2.05
CA VAL A 96 -1.98 3.65 2.88
C VAL A 96 -0.83 3.10 2.06
N MET A 97 -1.04 1.96 1.38
CA MET A 97 0.00 1.37 0.54
C MET A 97 0.39 2.26 -0.65
N HIS A 98 -0.56 3.02 -1.21
CA HIS A 98 -0.26 3.95 -2.31
C HIS A 98 0.69 5.04 -1.86
N VAL A 99 0.43 5.66 -0.71
CA VAL A 99 1.29 6.69 -0.13
C VAL A 99 2.69 6.13 0.13
N ILE A 100 2.79 4.95 0.75
CA ILE A 100 4.09 4.28 0.98
C ILE A 100 4.82 4.05 -0.34
N GLY A 101 4.14 3.51 -1.36
CA GLY A 101 4.71 3.30 -2.68
C GLY A 101 5.24 4.60 -3.31
N THR A 102 4.48 5.69 -3.22
CA THR A 102 4.90 6.99 -3.76
C THR A 102 6.10 7.59 -2.99
N ASN A 103 6.22 7.31 -1.69
CA ASN A 103 7.37 7.74 -0.90
C ASN A 103 8.68 7.13 -1.41
N PHE A 104 8.69 5.86 -1.82
CA PHE A 104 9.86 5.26 -2.47
C PHE A 104 10.29 6.01 -3.72
N LEU A 105 9.33 6.45 -4.54
CA LEU A 105 9.66 7.17 -5.77
C LEU A 105 10.28 8.53 -5.51
N ARG A 106 9.83 9.21 -4.45
CA ARG A 106 10.35 10.52 -4.05
C ARG A 106 11.69 10.39 -3.33
N ALA A 107 11.85 9.37 -2.49
CA ALA A 107 13.04 9.19 -1.67
C ALA A 107 14.21 8.53 -2.44
N GLY A 108 13.91 7.66 -3.40
CA GLY A 108 14.91 6.83 -4.10
C GLY A 108 15.24 5.53 -3.36
N GLY A 109 16.38 4.91 -3.69
CA GLY A 109 16.88 3.69 -3.05
C GLY A 109 16.37 2.38 -3.67
N PRO A 110 16.54 1.24 -2.97
CA PRO A 110 16.34 -0.09 -3.57
C PRO A 110 14.93 -0.36 -4.12
N TYR A 111 13.89 0.17 -3.45
CA TYR A 111 12.51 0.01 -3.95
C TYR A 111 12.19 0.91 -5.15
N LYS A 112 12.95 2.00 -5.36
CA LYS A 112 12.87 2.81 -6.58
C LYS A 112 13.58 2.12 -7.74
N GLU A 113 14.72 1.49 -7.51
CA GLU A 113 15.40 0.67 -8.52
C GLU A 113 14.47 -0.47 -8.99
N LEU A 114 13.86 -1.18 -8.04
CA LEU A 114 12.85 -2.21 -8.34
C LEU A 114 11.66 -1.65 -9.13
N TYR A 115 11.23 -0.42 -8.83
CA TYR A 115 10.20 0.27 -9.60
C TYR A 115 10.64 0.51 -11.05
N ASP A 116 11.86 1.01 -11.26
CA ASP A 116 12.36 1.36 -12.59
C ASP A 116 12.53 0.11 -13.46
N GLU A 117 13.14 -0.95 -12.91
CA GLU A 117 13.24 -2.27 -13.57
C GLU A 117 11.87 -2.81 -13.94
N ARG A 118 10.93 -2.76 -12.98
CA ARG A 118 9.58 -3.26 -13.22
C ARG A 118 8.83 -2.40 -14.24
N LYS A 119 9.06 -1.08 -14.26
CA LYS A 119 8.44 -0.17 -15.22
C LYS A 119 8.92 -0.45 -16.63
N ALA A 120 10.22 -0.69 -16.83
CA ALA A 120 10.78 -1.11 -18.10
C ALA A 120 10.11 -2.41 -18.60
N TYR A 121 9.97 -3.41 -17.72
CA TYR A 121 9.26 -4.64 -18.06
C TYR A 121 7.76 -4.44 -18.35
N GLU A 122 7.05 -3.60 -17.60
CA GLU A 122 5.63 -3.32 -17.88
C GLU A 122 5.42 -2.52 -19.18
N GLN A 123 6.46 -1.82 -19.67
CA GLN A 123 6.44 -1.13 -20.97
C GLN A 123 6.56 -2.09 -22.15
N THR A 124 7.14 -3.29 -21.98
CA THR A 124 7.23 -4.30 -23.05
C THR A 124 5.94 -5.08 -23.25
N LYS A 125 4.97 -4.95 -22.33
CA LYS A 125 3.71 -5.69 -22.39
C LYS A 125 2.70 -5.00 -23.30
N PRO A 126 1.92 -5.79 -24.07
CA PRO A 126 0.88 -5.24 -24.93
C PRO A 126 -0.17 -4.46 -24.13
N SER A 127 -0.91 -3.61 -24.83
CA SER A 127 -1.99 -2.84 -24.25
C SER A 127 -3.05 -3.74 -23.60
N CYS A 128 -3.64 -3.28 -22.49
CA CYS A 128 -4.58 -4.09 -21.72
C CYS A 128 -6.00 -4.12 -22.30
N GLY A 129 -6.27 -3.37 -23.38
CA GLY A 129 -7.60 -3.25 -23.99
C GLY A 129 -8.70 -2.69 -23.08
N LYS A 130 -8.41 -2.32 -21.82
CA LYS A 130 -9.45 -1.92 -20.86
C LYS A 130 -10.13 -0.61 -21.27
N LYS A 131 -11.46 -0.60 -21.25
CA LYS A 131 -12.27 0.62 -21.31
C LYS A 131 -11.90 1.54 -20.13
N LEU A 132 -11.66 2.80 -20.42
CA LEU A 132 -11.49 3.84 -19.41
C LEU A 132 -12.87 4.37 -19.03
N LYS A 133 -12.99 4.94 -17.84
CA LYS A 133 -14.16 5.72 -17.44
C LYS A 133 -13.76 7.18 -17.29
N LYS A 134 -14.66 8.08 -17.68
CA LYS A 134 -14.50 9.53 -17.41
C LYS A 134 -14.87 9.83 -15.96
N ALA A 135 -14.57 11.05 -15.50
CA ALA A 135 -14.85 11.49 -14.14
C ALA A 135 -16.35 11.51 -13.80
N ASP A 136 -17.20 11.76 -14.80
CA ASP A 136 -18.66 11.70 -14.73
C ASP A 136 -19.22 10.26 -14.75
N GLY A 137 -18.36 9.24 -14.77
CA GLY A 137 -18.75 7.84 -14.80
C GLY A 137 -19.12 7.30 -16.19
N SER A 138 -19.20 8.17 -17.22
CA SER A 138 -19.48 7.77 -18.59
C SER A 138 -18.35 6.92 -19.19
N GLU A 139 -18.67 6.11 -20.21
CA GLU A 139 -17.65 5.36 -20.94
C GLU A 139 -16.63 6.34 -21.55
N GLY A 140 -15.36 6.15 -21.19
CA GLY A 140 -14.24 6.81 -21.83
C GLY A 140 -13.71 5.99 -23.01
N GLY A 141 -12.63 6.46 -23.63
CA GLY A 141 -11.91 5.67 -24.63
C GLY A 141 -11.28 4.40 -24.03
N ILE A 142 -10.73 3.54 -24.87
CA ILE A 142 -9.93 2.39 -24.44
C ILE A 142 -8.50 2.81 -24.06
N CYS A 143 -7.85 2.05 -23.17
CA CYS A 143 -6.48 2.30 -22.72
C CYS A 143 -5.53 2.52 -23.92
N LYS A 144 -5.58 1.62 -24.91
CA LYS A 144 -5.22 1.88 -26.31
C LYS A 144 -6.02 0.86 -27.13
N THR A 145 -5.98 0.95 -28.45
CA THR A 145 -6.45 -0.14 -29.32
C THR A 145 -5.82 -1.47 -28.87
N PRO A 146 -6.59 -2.57 -28.81
CA PRO A 146 -6.03 -3.91 -28.61
C PRO A 146 -4.93 -4.14 -29.66
N GLY A 147 -3.76 -4.60 -29.24
CA GLY A 147 -2.60 -4.78 -30.12
C GLY A 147 -1.61 -3.60 -30.15
N ALA A 148 -1.90 -2.47 -29.51
CA ALA A 148 -0.88 -1.44 -29.31
C ALA A 148 0.26 -1.94 -28.42
N GLU A 149 1.48 -1.50 -28.72
CA GLU A 149 2.74 -1.99 -28.12
C GLU A 149 2.78 -1.90 -26.60
N CYS A 150 2.13 -0.89 -26.00
CA CYS A 150 2.13 -0.71 -24.55
C CYS A 150 0.87 0.00 -24.01
N CYS A 151 0.57 -0.23 -22.73
CA CYS A 151 -0.49 0.46 -22.00
C CYS A 151 -0.25 1.98 -21.85
N LYS A 152 -1.28 2.74 -21.46
CA LYS A 152 -1.10 4.15 -21.05
C LYS A 152 -0.11 4.25 -19.87
N PRO A 153 0.70 5.32 -19.80
CA PRO A 153 1.67 5.51 -18.72
C PRO A 153 1.09 5.35 -17.30
N GLY A 154 -0.13 5.85 -17.06
CA GLY A 154 -0.79 5.70 -15.75
C GLY A 154 -1.11 4.25 -15.37
N HIS A 155 -1.49 3.40 -16.33
CA HIS A 155 -1.71 1.97 -16.06
C HIS A 155 -0.39 1.23 -15.77
N ILE A 156 0.66 1.54 -16.53
CA ILE A 156 2.00 1.02 -16.30
C ILE A 156 2.45 1.43 -14.90
N HIS A 157 2.39 2.72 -14.58
CA HIS A 157 2.73 3.26 -13.26
C HIS A 157 1.99 2.52 -12.12
N ASN A 158 0.67 2.37 -12.22
CA ASN A 158 -0.13 1.72 -11.17
C ASN A 158 0.18 0.22 -11.01
N ARG A 159 0.48 -0.49 -12.11
CA ARG A 159 0.89 -1.90 -12.06
C ARG A 159 2.27 -2.06 -11.44
N THR A 160 3.22 -1.21 -11.87
CA THR A 160 4.57 -1.17 -11.32
C THR A 160 4.55 -0.84 -9.83
N LEU A 161 3.83 0.21 -9.43
CA LEU A 161 3.74 0.62 -8.04
C LEU A 161 3.14 -0.50 -7.18
N ARG A 162 2.09 -1.16 -7.68
CA ARG A 162 1.49 -2.31 -6.98
C ARG A 162 2.46 -3.47 -6.81
N TYR A 163 3.34 -3.71 -7.77
CA TYR A 163 4.36 -4.74 -7.65
C TYR A 163 5.36 -4.41 -6.52
N VAL A 164 5.82 -3.16 -6.48
CA VAL A 164 6.73 -2.65 -5.43
C VAL A 164 6.09 -2.72 -4.05
N GLU A 165 4.84 -2.27 -3.92
CA GLU A 165 4.04 -2.36 -2.68
C GLU A 165 3.90 -3.83 -2.20
N LYS A 166 3.66 -4.77 -3.12
CA LYS A 166 3.60 -6.21 -2.80
C LYS A 166 4.96 -6.76 -2.37
N ARG A 167 6.05 -6.34 -3.02
CA ARG A 167 7.42 -6.73 -2.65
C ARG A 167 7.72 -6.30 -1.22
N LEU A 168 7.43 -5.04 -0.86
CA LEU A 168 7.62 -4.53 0.50
C LEU A 168 6.91 -5.39 1.53
N LEU A 169 5.60 -5.64 1.34
CA LEU A 169 4.84 -6.45 2.29
C LEU A 169 5.34 -7.88 2.40
N ARG A 170 5.86 -8.46 1.31
CA ARG A 170 6.46 -9.79 1.38
C ARG A 170 7.75 -9.77 2.19
N ASP A 171 8.60 -8.78 1.99
CA ASP A 171 9.89 -8.70 2.65
C ASP A 171 9.70 -8.39 4.14
N LEU A 172 8.76 -7.51 4.49
CA LEU A 172 8.33 -7.28 5.87
C LEU A 172 7.76 -8.55 6.53
N TRP A 173 6.87 -9.28 5.84
CA TRP A 173 6.30 -10.53 6.35
C TRP A 173 7.38 -11.59 6.61
N ARG A 174 8.43 -11.64 5.77
CA ARG A 174 9.56 -12.56 5.97
C ARG A 174 10.35 -12.23 7.22
N VAL A 175 10.70 -10.96 7.40
CA VAL A 175 11.41 -10.49 8.61
C VAL A 175 10.59 -10.83 9.86
N TRP A 176 9.29 -10.53 9.83
CA TRP A 176 8.38 -10.84 10.95
C TRP A 176 8.29 -12.32 11.31
N ARG A 177 8.38 -13.21 10.32
CA ARG A 177 8.29 -14.67 10.53
C ARG A 177 9.63 -15.28 10.98
N GLN A 178 10.71 -14.53 10.86
CA GLN A 178 12.06 -14.95 11.23
C GLN A 178 12.50 -14.38 12.58
N SER A 179 11.80 -13.36 13.08
CA SER A 179 11.95 -12.79 14.42
C SER A 179 11.22 -13.57 15.49
#